data_AF-A0A5S3THI3-F1
#
_entry.id   AF-A0A5S3THI3-F1
#
_cell.length_a   1.000
_cell.length_b   1.000
_cell.length_c   1.000
_cell.angle_alpha   90.00
_cell.angle_beta   90.00
_cell.angle_gamma   90.00
#
_symmetry.space_group_name_H-M   'P 1'
#
loop_
_entity.id
_entity.type
_entity.pdbx_description
1 polymer ?
#
loop_
_entity_poly.entity_id
_entity_poly.type
_entity_poly.pdbx_seq_one_letter_code
_entity_poly.pdbx_strand_id
1 'polypeptide(L)'
;MNLLENYLLSLQVNTYNTSISQVIEIQTRIWQSIHSGSSYAQAMLEVLEVVNHSPQQQHQALLKQVLQLLGYSAQSQVDNNLLIAHKRFSHVLNLS
;
A
#
# COMPACT_ATOMS: atom_id res chain seq x y z
N MET A 1 -6.34 -16.92 9.62
CA MET A 1 -5.50 -16.17 8.65
C MET A 1 -5.92 -14.72 8.75
N ASN A 2 -4.98 -13.80 8.98
CA ASN A 2 -5.29 -12.39 9.19
C ASN A 2 -5.81 -11.77 7.88
N LEU A 3 -6.84 -10.92 7.93
CA LEU A 3 -7.45 -10.28 6.76
C LEU A 3 -6.40 -9.53 5.92
N LEU A 4 -5.41 -8.98 6.61
CA LEU A 4 -4.28 -8.27 6.03
C LEU A 4 -3.26 -9.18 5.33
N GLU A 5 -3.02 -10.39 5.87
CA GLU A 5 -2.18 -11.41 5.21
C GLU A 5 -2.86 -11.93 3.93
N ASN A 6 -4.17 -12.14 3.98
CA ASN A 6 -4.96 -12.53 2.80
C ASN A 6 -4.89 -11.44 1.73
N TYR A 7 -4.92 -10.17 2.12
CA TYR A 7 -4.76 -9.07 1.18
C TYR A 7 -3.36 -9.06 0.56
N LEU A 8 -2.29 -9.20 1.34
CA LEU A 8 -0.92 -9.30 0.80
C LEU A 8 -0.76 -10.46 -0.19
N LEU A 9 -1.32 -11.62 0.12
CA LEU A 9 -1.33 -12.77 -0.79
C LEU A 9 -2.10 -12.46 -2.08
N SER A 10 -3.25 -11.78 -1.98
CA SER A 10 -4.05 -11.38 -3.15
C SER A 10 -3.31 -10.42 -4.08
N LEU A 11 -2.42 -9.57 -3.52
CA LEU A 11 -1.59 -8.68 -4.29
C LEU A 11 -0.50 -9.43 -5.07
N GLN A 12 -0.14 -10.66 -4.69
CA GLN A 12 0.94 -11.46 -5.31
C GLN A 12 2.29 -10.69 -5.35
N VAL A 13 2.58 -9.91 -4.32
CA VAL A 13 3.82 -9.15 -4.20
C VAL A 13 4.94 -10.03 -3.65
N ASN A 14 6.11 -9.97 -4.28
CA ASN A 14 7.30 -10.68 -3.79
C ASN A 14 7.84 -9.99 -2.53
N THR A 15 7.67 -10.59 -1.36
CA THR A 15 8.05 -10.00 -0.06
C THR A 15 9.55 -10.05 0.24
N TYR A 16 10.36 -10.72 -0.58
CA TYR A 16 11.79 -10.97 -0.32
C TYR A 16 12.74 -9.93 -0.93
N ASN A 17 12.24 -8.99 -1.75
CA ASN A 17 13.10 -8.04 -2.46
C ASN A 17 12.79 -6.59 -2.06
N THR A 18 13.51 -6.05 -1.08
CA THR A 18 13.28 -4.66 -0.63
C THR A 18 13.96 -3.65 -1.55
N SER A 19 13.23 -3.12 -2.53
CA SER A 19 13.73 -2.19 -3.56
C SER A 19 12.66 -1.17 -4.00
N ILE A 20 13.08 -0.09 -4.68
CA ILE A 20 12.16 0.89 -5.30
C ILE A 20 11.18 0.20 -6.24
N SER A 21 11.68 -0.72 -7.07
CA SER A 21 10.86 -1.45 -8.03
C SER A 21 9.73 -2.21 -7.34
N GLN A 22 10.00 -2.81 -6.18
CA GLN A 22 8.98 -3.48 -5.37
C GLN A 22 7.95 -2.46 -4.84
N VAL A 23 8.39 -1.29 -4.37
CA VAL A 23 7.50 -0.24 -3.87
C VAL A 23 6.56 0.29 -4.95
N ILE A 24 7.06 0.48 -6.18
CA ILE A 24 6.27 0.88 -7.35
C ILE A 24 5.29 -0.25 -7.71
N GLU A 25 5.75 -1.49 -7.75
CA GLU A 25 4.90 -2.65 -8.03
C GLU A 25 3.74 -2.77 -7.03
N ILE A 26 4.02 -2.60 -5.73
CA ILE A 26 3.01 -2.60 -4.66
C ILE A 26 1.95 -1.52 -4.92
N GLN A 27 2.35 -0.31 -5.26
CA GLN A 27 1.39 0.76 -5.57
C GLN A 27 0.48 0.42 -6.73
N THR A 28 1.05 -0.06 -7.84
CA THR A 28 0.28 -0.41 -9.03
C THR A 28 -0.73 -1.50 -8.71
N ARG A 29 -0.31 -2.54 -7.97
CA ARG A 29 -1.18 -3.66 -7.60
C ARG A 29 -2.29 -3.24 -6.63
N ILE A 30 -2.01 -2.37 -5.66
CA ILE A 30 -3.04 -1.81 -4.76
C ILE A 30 -4.05 -0.99 -5.58
N TRP A 31 -3.57 -0.13 -6.48
CA TRP A 31 -4.43 0.70 -7.33
C TRP A 31 -5.37 -0.17 -8.18
N GLN A 32 -4.82 -1.19 -8.85
CA GLN A 32 -5.60 -2.17 -9.62
C GLN A 32 -6.59 -2.94 -8.75
N SER A 33 -6.19 -3.32 -7.54
CA SER A 33 -7.06 -4.05 -6.61
C SER A 33 -8.27 -3.21 -6.17
N ILE A 34 -8.12 -1.91 -5.98
CA ILE A 34 -9.24 -1.00 -5.67
C ILE A 34 -10.16 -0.87 -6.89
N HIS A 35 -9.60 -0.59 -8.07
CA HIS A 35 -10.37 -0.34 -9.29
C HIS A 35 -11.09 -1.58 -9.83
N SER A 36 -10.59 -2.77 -9.53
CA SER A 36 -11.23 -4.04 -9.89
C SER A 36 -12.33 -4.46 -8.92
N GLY A 37 -12.55 -3.74 -7.82
CA GLY A 37 -13.53 -4.11 -6.81
C GLY A 37 -13.16 -5.39 -6.04
N SER A 38 -11.86 -5.63 -5.82
CA SER A 38 -11.38 -6.80 -5.08
C SER A 38 -12.04 -6.87 -3.70
N SER A 39 -12.63 -8.03 -3.38
CA SER A 39 -13.23 -8.27 -2.06
C SER A 39 -12.20 -8.13 -0.93
N TYR A 40 -10.92 -8.45 -1.20
CA TYR A 40 -9.85 -8.29 -0.23
C TYR A 40 -9.49 -6.81 -0.01
N ALA A 41 -9.49 -6.00 -1.07
CA ALA A 41 -9.30 -4.55 -0.92
C ALA A 41 -10.47 -3.93 -0.17
N GLN A 42 -11.69 -4.26 -0.54
CA GLN A 42 -12.90 -3.75 0.10
C GLN A 42 -12.91 -4.05 1.60
N ALA A 43 -12.63 -5.29 1.98
CA ALA A 43 -12.56 -5.68 3.38
C ALA A 43 -11.45 -4.93 4.14
N MET A 44 -10.31 -4.66 3.50
CA MET A 44 -9.25 -3.85 4.09
C MET A 44 -9.64 -2.38 4.24
N LEU A 45 -10.35 -1.80 3.26
CA LEU A 45 -10.86 -0.43 3.33
C LEU A 45 -11.90 -0.27 4.45
N GLU A 46 -12.70 -1.29 4.71
CA GLU A 46 -13.64 -1.34 5.84
C GLU A 46 -12.90 -1.35 7.18
N VAL A 47 -11.90 -2.21 7.33
CA VAL A 47 -11.06 -2.26 8.56
C VAL A 47 -10.33 -0.94 8.81
N LEU A 48 -9.91 -0.26 7.74
CA LEU A 48 -9.24 1.04 7.82
C LEU A 48 -10.23 2.21 7.90
N GLU A 49 -11.54 1.96 7.88
CA GLU A 49 -12.61 2.96 7.92
C GLU A 49 -12.54 4.02 6.80
N VAL A 50 -11.96 3.64 5.64
CA VAL A 50 -11.74 4.55 4.50
C VAL A 50 -12.61 4.27 3.27
N VAL A 51 -13.60 3.39 3.36
CA VAL A 51 -14.48 3.03 2.22
C VAL A 51 -15.13 4.24 1.56
N ASN A 52 -15.52 5.26 2.32
CA ASN A 52 -16.20 6.45 1.79
C ASN A 52 -15.23 7.55 1.31
N HIS A 53 -13.92 7.33 1.39
CA HIS A 53 -12.92 8.31 0.96
C HIS A 53 -12.69 8.26 -0.56
N SER A 54 -11.97 9.25 -1.09
CA SER A 54 -11.61 9.24 -2.51
C SER A 54 -10.71 8.04 -2.86
N PRO A 55 -10.71 7.55 -4.12
CA PRO A 55 -9.82 6.45 -4.54
C PRO A 55 -8.35 6.69 -4.21
N GLN A 56 -7.89 7.94 -4.30
CA GLN A 56 -6.53 8.34 -3.92
C GLN A 56 -6.27 8.15 -2.41
N GLN A 57 -7.21 8.56 -1.57
CA GLN A 57 -7.10 8.40 -0.11
C GLN A 57 -7.16 6.93 0.30
N GLN A 58 -8.04 6.14 -0.32
CA GLN A 58 -8.13 4.69 -0.15
C GLN A 58 -6.80 4.00 -0.51
N HIS A 59 -6.23 4.38 -1.65
CA HIS A 59 -4.93 3.87 -2.10
C HIS A 59 -3.81 4.21 -1.13
N GLN A 60 -3.74 5.47 -0.67
CA GLN A 60 -2.72 5.90 0.29
C GLN A 60 -2.81 5.13 1.62
N ALA A 61 -4.04 4.92 2.13
CA ALA A 61 -4.26 4.18 3.37
C ALA A 61 -3.79 2.72 3.25
N LEU A 62 -4.19 2.03 2.18
CA LEU A 62 -3.78 0.66 1.93
C LEU A 62 -2.27 0.55 1.70
N LEU A 63 -1.69 1.47 0.93
CA LEU A 63 -0.27 1.49 0.65
C LEU A 63 0.56 1.64 1.92
N LYS A 64 0.18 2.59 2.79
CA LYS A 64 0.84 2.78 4.08
C LYS A 64 0.82 1.50 4.91
N GLN A 65 -0.33 0.82 4.97
CA GLN A 65 -0.48 -0.39 5.76
C GLN A 65 0.33 -1.56 5.18
N VAL A 66 0.30 -1.77 3.87
CA VAL A 66 1.08 -2.81 3.19
C VAL A 66 2.59 -2.58 3.37
N LEU A 67 3.06 -1.34 3.22
CA LEU A 67 4.47 -1.00 3.40
C LEU A 67 4.95 -1.26 4.84
N GLN A 68 4.16 -0.88 5.85
CA GLN A 68 4.51 -1.12 7.25
C GLN A 68 4.73 -2.61 7.57
N LEU A 69 3.89 -3.49 7.01
CA LEU A 69 4.04 -4.94 7.22
C LEU A 69 5.26 -5.53 6.55
N LEU A 70 5.62 -4.98 5.40
CA LEU A 70 6.82 -5.36 4.67
C LEU A 70 8.08 -4.77 5.32
N GLY A 71 7.95 -4.11 6.49
CA GLY A 71 9.03 -3.56 7.28
C GLY A 71 9.46 -2.14 6.88
N TYR A 72 8.75 -1.50 5.95
CA TYR A 72 9.03 -0.13 5.54
C TYR A 72 8.44 0.86 6.54
N SER A 73 9.20 1.91 6.87
CA SER A 73 8.62 3.10 7.47
C SER A 73 8.05 3.99 6.37
N ALA A 74 6.73 4.24 6.41
CA ALA A 74 6.02 5.12 5.49
C ALA A 74 5.48 6.34 6.23
N GLN A 75 5.98 7.53 5.88
CA GLN A 75 5.56 8.82 6.45
C GLN A 75 4.95 9.69 5.36
N SER A 76 3.72 10.14 5.57
CA SER A 76 3.09 11.11 4.68
C SER A 76 3.81 12.45 4.79
N GLN A 77 4.19 13.02 3.64
CA GLN A 77 4.73 14.37 3.51
C GLN A 77 3.69 15.32 2.91
N VAL A 78 4.04 16.59 2.85
CA VAL A 78 3.28 17.62 2.12
C VAL A 78 3.22 17.25 0.64
N ASP A 79 2.14 17.64 -0.04
CA ASP A 79 1.90 17.42 -1.49
C ASP A 79 1.74 15.96 -1.93
N ASN A 80 0.98 15.14 -1.19
CA ASN A 80 0.69 13.74 -1.54
C ASN A 80 1.93 12.84 -1.70
N ASN A 81 3.05 13.23 -1.10
CA ASN A 81 4.25 12.41 -1.13
C ASN A 81 4.29 11.44 0.06
N LEU A 82 4.81 10.24 -0.16
CA LEU A 82 5.15 9.28 0.90
C LEU A 82 6.66 9.12 0.95
N LEU A 83 7.25 9.47 2.10
CA LEU A 83 8.62 9.08 2.39
C LEU A 83 8.63 7.63 2.87
N ILE A 84 9.27 6.77 2.09
CA ILE A 84 9.36 5.33 2.29
C ILE A 84 10.82 5.00 2.60
N ALA A 85 11.08 4.50 3.79
CA ALA A 85 12.41 4.05 4.19
C ALA A 85 12.41 2.59 4.64
N HIS A 86 13.48 1.87 4.34
CA HIS A 86 13.71 0.51 4.80
C HIS A 86 15.21 0.24 4.93
N LYS A 87 15.68 -0.02 6.14
CA LYS A 87 17.10 -0.20 6.48
C LYS A 87 17.98 0.97 5.98
N ARG A 88 18.80 0.76 4.94
CA ARG A 88 19.73 1.76 4.35
C ARG A 88 19.13 2.51 3.16
N PHE A 89 17.85 2.29 2.86
CA PHE A 89 17.15 2.81 1.70
C PHE A 89 16.10 3.84 2.13
N SER A 90 16.03 4.99 1.45
CA SER A 90 15.01 6.02 1.64
C SER A 90 14.60 6.60 0.28
N HIS A 91 13.30 6.75 0.07
CA HIS A 91 12.71 7.24 -1.17
C HIS A 91 11.53 8.14 -0.91
N VAL A 92 11.36 9.16 -1.75
CA VAL A 92 10.13 9.95 -1.78
C VAL A 92 9.32 9.47 -2.96
N LEU A 93 8.10 9.06 -2.67
CA LEU A 93 7.16 8.55 -3.64
C LEU A 93 6.03 9.55 -3.83
N ASN A 94 5.77 9.91 -5.08
CA ASN A 94 4.63 10.75 -5.43
C ASN A 94 3.38 9.89 -5.70
N LEU A 95 2.26 10.23 -5.06
CA LEU A 95 0.97 9.53 -5.19
C LEU A 95 -0.02 10.24 -6.13
N SER A 96 0.43 11.26 -6.88
CA SER A 96 -0.37 12.02 -7.84
C SER A 96 -0.79 11.23 -9.07
#